data_AF-A0A448SNH3-F1
#
_entry.id   AF-A0A448SNH3-F1
#
_cell.length_a   1.000
_cell.length_b   1.000
_cell.length_c   1.000
_cell.angle_alpha   90.00
_cell.angle_beta   90.00
_cell.angle_gamma   90.00
#
_symmetry.space_group_name_H-M   'P 1'
#
loop_
_entity.id
_entity.type
_entity.pdbx_description
1 polymer ?
#
loop_
_entity_poly.entity_id
_entity_poly.type
_entity_poly.pdbx_seq_one_letter_code
_entity_poly.pdbx_strand_id
1 'polypeptide(L)'
;MKKETRFKFNAYLLQVAKLNGIDVGDISNKFSVEPSVTQTLMNTVQETSDFLTRINMVPVDELKGEKVGVGVNGSIASTTDTDGGKERQTADFTALESKGYECQQMNFDFHLRYKQLDLWARYQDFQLRIRNAIVKRQALDFIMAGFNGVKRAPTSDRIKSPCCKISPSAGCKSIATKRQPA
;
A
#
# COMPACT_ATOMS: atom_id res chain seq x y z
N MET A 1 0.53 20.92 25.99
CA MET A 1 -0.59 20.96 25.02
C MET A 1 -1.67 21.85 25.61
N LYS A 2 -2.23 22.76 24.81
CA LYS A 2 -3.31 23.67 25.27
C LYS A 2 -4.62 22.91 25.50
N LYS A 3 -5.53 23.48 26.31
CA LYS A 3 -6.84 22.88 26.63
C LYS A 3 -7.68 22.62 25.36
N GLU A 4 -7.74 23.59 24.45
CA GLU A 4 -8.45 23.46 23.17
C GLU A 4 -7.88 22.36 22.27
N THR A 5 -6.55 22.29 22.16
CA THR A 5 -5.87 21.23 21.41
C THR A 5 -6.18 19.86 21.99
N ARG A 6 -6.20 19.73 23.33
CA ARG A 6 -6.55 18.48 24.00
C ARG A 6 -7.98 18.04 23.69
N PHE A 7 -8.93 18.98 23.67
CA PHE A 7 -10.31 18.69 23.30
C PHE A 7 -10.43 18.19 21.84
N LYS A 8 -9.83 18.90 20.89
CA LYS A 8 -9.83 18.52 19.47
C LYS A 8 -9.08 17.20 19.21
N PHE A 9 -7.99 16.95 19.93
CA PHE A 9 -7.21 15.72 19.85
C PHE A 9 -7.98 14.52 20.41
N ASN A 10 -8.66 14.68 21.55
CA ASN A 10 -9.53 13.63 22.08
C ASN A 10 -10.68 13.31 21.12
N ALA A 11 -11.31 14.34 20.53
CA ALA A 11 -12.33 14.14 19.51
C ALA A 11 -11.81 13.38 18.28
N TYR A 12 -10.55 13.60 17.89
CA TYR A 12 -9.90 12.83 16.82
C TYR A 12 -9.75 11.35 17.20
N LEU A 13 -9.27 11.06 18.42
CA LEU A 13 -9.13 9.68 18.91
C LEU A 13 -10.49 8.96 18.97
N LEU A 14 -11.54 9.64 19.44
CA LEU A 14 -12.91 9.10 19.45
C LEU A 14 -13.38 8.70 18.06
N GLN A 15 -13.09 9.52 17.04
CA GLN A 15 -13.46 9.20 15.67
C GLN A 15 -12.70 7.99 15.13
N VAL A 16 -11.40 7.87 15.43
CA VAL A 16 -10.60 6.71 15.05
C VAL A 16 -11.12 5.44 15.73
N ALA A 17 -11.42 5.50 17.04
CA ALA A 17 -12.03 4.39 17.78
C ALA A 17 -13.36 3.96 17.14
N LYS A 18 -14.25 4.92 16.86
CA LYS A 18 -15.55 4.66 16.24
C LYS A 18 -15.43 4.00 14.88
N LEU A 19 -14.48 4.44 14.05
CA LEU A 19 -14.26 3.88 12.72
C LEU A 19 -13.75 2.45 12.77
N ASN A 20 -12.99 2.09 13.81
CA ASN A 20 -12.45 0.74 13.96
C ASN A 20 -13.29 -0.16 14.88
N GLY A 21 -14.39 0.35 15.45
CA GLY A 21 -15.24 -0.40 16.38
C GLY A 21 -14.59 -0.71 17.74
N ILE A 22 -13.61 0.09 18.17
CA ILE A 22 -12.77 -0.17 19.37
C ILE A 22 -13.00 0.91 20.42
N ASP A 23 -12.80 0.58 21.69
CA ASP A 23 -12.88 1.56 22.77
C ASP A 23 -11.69 2.54 22.77
N VAL A 24 -11.92 3.74 23.29
CA VAL A 24 -10.93 4.83 23.32
C VAL A 24 -9.69 4.46 24.12
N GLY A 25 -9.86 3.62 25.16
CA GLY A 25 -8.77 3.11 25.99
C GLY A 25 -7.85 2.14 25.25
N ASP A 26 -8.34 1.46 24.22
CA ASP A 26 -7.61 0.44 23.47
C ASP A 26 -6.84 1.00 22.27
N ILE A 27 -7.02 2.28 21.92
CA ILE A 27 -6.26 2.94 20.85
C ILE A 27 -4.75 2.97 21.16
N SER A 28 -4.37 3.01 22.45
CA SER A 28 -2.96 2.94 22.85
C SER A 28 -2.35 1.54 22.75
N ASN A 29 -3.17 0.51 22.59
CA ASN A 29 -2.75 -0.87 22.47
C ASN A 29 -2.67 -1.29 21.00
N LYS A 30 -2.04 -2.42 20.72
CA LYS A 30 -2.07 -3.02 19.38
C LYS A 30 -3.47 -3.58 19.14
N PHE A 31 -4.14 -3.14 18.08
CA PHE A 31 -5.45 -3.65 17.68
C PHE A 31 -5.46 -4.09 16.21
N SER A 32 -6.33 -5.04 15.90
CA SER A 32 -6.57 -5.47 14.53
C SER A 32 -7.58 -4.53 13.87
N VAL A 33 -7.24 -4.01 12.69
CA VAL A 33 -8.12 -3.15 11.91
C VAL A 33 -9.03 -4.02 11.04
N GLU A 34 -10.31 -3.66 10.93
CA GLU A 34 -11.24 -4.34 10.04
C GLU A 34 -10.81 -4.20 8.56
N PRO A 35 -10.95 -5.24 7.72
CA PRO A 35 -10.58 -5.17 6.30
C PRO A 35 -11.27 -4.03 5.54
N SER A 36 -12.53 -3.73 5.85
CA SER A 36 -13.32 -2.65 5.23
C SER A 36 -12.72 -1.25 5.47
N VAL A 37 -12.25 -0.99 6.69
CA VAL A 37 -11.57 0.26 7.08
C VAL A 37 -10.21 0.36 6.39
N THR A 38 -9.46 -0.74 6.34
CA THR A 38 -8.17 -0.80 5.65
C THR A 38 -8.33 -0.52 4.15
N GLN A 39 -9.35 -1.10 3.51
CA GLN A 39 -9.66 -0.88 2.10
C GLN A 39 -10.01 0.60 1.82
N THR A 40 -10.85 1.21 2.66
CA THR A 40 -11.21 2.63 2.53
C THR A 40 -9.98 3.53 2.67
N LEU A 41 -9.09 3.21 3.61
CA LEU A 41 -7.83 3.93 3.80
C LEU A 41 -6.93 3.79 2.57
N MET A 42 -6.79 2.58 2.02
CA MET A 42 -5.98 2.34 0.81
C MET A 42 -6.54 3.08 -0.41
N ASN A 43 -7.86 3.11 -0.59
CA ASN A 43 -8.50 3.90 -1.65
C ASN A 43 -8.18 5.40 -1.49
N THR A 44 -8.26 5.92 -0.26
CA THR A 44 -7.92 7.33 0.03
C THR A 44 -6.45 7.62 -0.28
N VAL A 45 -5.54 6.70 0.07
CA VAL A 45 -4.10 6.82 -0.27
C VAL A 45 -3.91 6.84 -1.78
N GLN A 46 -4.62 5.97 -2.52
CA GLN A 46 -4.56 5.90 -3.97
C GLN A 46 -5.02 7.19 -4.64
N GLU A 47 -6.18 7.71 -4.24
CA GLU A 47 -6.77 8.93 -4.79
C GLU A 47 -5.92 10.18 -4.50
N THR A 48 -5.07 10.15 -3.48
CA THR A 48 -4.21 11.29 -3.10
C THR A 48 -3.09 11.54 -4.11
N SER A 49 -2.76 10.58 -4.98
CA SER A 49 -1.69 10.70 -5.97
C SER A 49 -2.15 10.26 -7.36
N ASP A 50 -2.02 11.15 -8.35
CA ASP A 50 -2.32 10.84 -9.75
C ASP A 50 -1.45 9.72 -10.34
N PHE A 51 -0.33 9.40 -9.71
CA PHE A 51 0.46 8.24 -10.09
C PHE A 51 -0.15 6.94 -9.55
N LEU A 52 -0.65 6.95 -8.31
CA LEU A 52 -1.21 5.76 -7.67
C LEU A 52 -2.55 5.34 -8.30
N THR A 53 -3.32 6.29 -8.84
CA THR A 53 -4.56 6.00 -9.60
C THR A 53 -4.31 5.28 -10.93
N ARG A 54 -3.11 5.44 -11.51
CA ARG A 54 -2.71 4.81 -12.78
C ARG A 54 -2.12 3.41 -12.61
N ILE A 55 -1.89 2.97 -11.38
CA ILE A 55 -1.38 1.63 -11.07
C ILE A 55 -2.44 0.81 -10.35
N ASN A 56 -2.39 -0.51 -10.54
CA ASN A 56 -3.28 -1.43 -9.84
C ASN A 56 -2.73 -1.73 -8.44
N MET A 57 -3.51 -1.39 -7.40
CA MET A 57 -3.26 -1.81 -6.02
C MET A 57 -4.39 -2.74 -5.58
N VAL A 58 -4.12 -4.05 -5.58
CA VAL A 58 -5.10 -5.09 -5.24
C VAL A 58 -4.85 -5.55 -3.81
N PRO A 59 -5.84 -5.43 -2.90
CA PRO A 59 -5.74 -6.05 -1.58
C PRO A 59 -5.82 -7.57 -1.72
N VAL A 60 -4.96 -8.29 -1.00
CA VAL A 60 -4.94 -9.76 -0.98
C VAL A 60 -4.83 -10.24 0.46
N ASP A 61 -5.56 -11.30 0.79
CA ASP A 61 -5.62 -11.85 2.15
C ASP A 61 -4.44 -12.78 2.46
N GLU A 62 -3.85 -13.39 1.43
CA GLU A 62 -2.75 -14.33 1.57
C GLU A 62 -1.38 -13.63 1.62
N LEU A 63 -0.48 -14.12 2.49
CA LEU A 63 0.88 -13.59 2.61
C LEU A 63 1.75 -14.00 1.41
N LYS A 64 1.49 -15.17 0.84
CA LYS A 64 2.21 -15.74 -0.30
C LYS A 64 1.22 -16.40 -1.23
N GLY A 65 1.37 -16.17 -2.52
CA GLY A 65 0.54 -16.80 -3.53
C GLY A 65 1.05 -16.50 -4.93
N GLU A 66 0.28 -16.91 -5.92
CA GLU A 66 0.54 -16.55 -7.31
C GLU A 66 -0.11 -15.22 -7.67
N LYS A 67 0.54 -14.45 -8.54
CA LYS A 67 -0.03 -13.18 -8.99
C LYS A 67 -1.35 -13.42 -9.72
N VAL A 68 -2.39 -12.71 -9.29
CA VAL A 68 -3.64 -12.62 -10.03
C VAL A 68 -3.37 -11.85 -11.33
N GLY A 69 -3.33 -12.58 -12.45
CA GLY A 69 -3.10 -12.04 -13.78
C GLY A 69 -4.36 -11.41 -14.35
N VAL A 70 -4.49 -10.08 -14.26
CA VAL A 70 -5.55 -9.32 -14.95
C VAL A 70 -5.05 -8.80 -16.30
N GLY A 71 -4.36 -9.66 -17.07
CA GLY A 71 -3.75 -9.28 -18.35
C GLY A 71 -3.88 -10.39 -19.39
N VAL A 72 -4.55 -10.10 -20.50
CA VAL A 72 -4.71 -11.03 -21.63
C VAL A 72 -3.41 -10.98 -22.46
N ASN A 73 -2.58 -12.03 -22.36
CA ASN A 73 -1.25 -12.07 -22.99
C ASN A 73 -1.25 -12.55 -24.46
N GLY A 74 -2.35 -12.48 -25.21
CA GLY A 74 -2.33 -12.88 -26.61
C GLY A 74 -3.66 -12.84 -27.35
N SER A 75 -3.59 -12.98 -28.68
CA SER A 75 -4.75 -13.13 -29.56
C SER A 75 -5.37 -14.53 -29.42
N ILE A 76 -6.68 -14.59 -29.17
CA ILE A 76 -7.46 -15.82 -29.00
C ILE A 76 -7.82 -16.47 -30.34
N ALA A 77 -7.80 -15.69 -31.41
CA ALA A 77 -8.26 -16.13 -32.72
C ALA A 77 -7.28 -17.15 -33.32
N SER A 78 -7.74 -18.39 -33.49
CA SER A 78 -7.08 -19.43 -34.27
C SER A 78 -8.13 -20.11 -35.15
N THR A 79 -7.73 -20.50 -36.36
CA THR A 79 -8.57 -21.27 -37.30
C THR A 79 -7.95 -22.65 -37.44
N THR A 80 -8.66 -23.69 -37.00
CA THR A 80 -8.24 -25.08 -37.15
C THR A 80 -9.19 -25.79 -38.10
N ASP A 81 -8.64 -26.41 -39.14
CA ASP A 81 -9.36 -27.28 -40.07
C ASP A 81 -9.65 -28.64 -39.42
N THR A 82 -10.93 -28.93 -39.20
CA THR A 82 -11.44 -30.10 -38.49
C THR A 82 -11.77 -31.28 -39.41
N ASP A 83 -11.68 -31.11 -40.73
CA ASP A 83 -12.08 -32.15 -41.70
C ASP A 83 -11.12 -33.36 -41.72
N GLY A 84 -9.91 -33.20 -41.16
CA GLY A 84 -8.91 -34.25 -40.99
C GLY A 84 -8.90 -34.94 -39.61
N GLY A 85 -9.96 -34.77 -38.79
CA GLY A 85 -10.03 -35.38 -37.45
C GLY A 85 -9.14 -34.72 -36.40
N LYS A 86 -8.65 -33.49 -36.65
CA LYS A 86 -7.91 -32.70 -35.67
C LYS A 86 -8.87 -31.91 -34.79
N GLU A 87 -8.75 -32.09 -33.48
CA GLU A 87 -9.56 -31.38 -32.50
C GLU A 87 -8.97 -29.99 -32.20
N ARG A 88 -9.83 -29.01 -31.93
CA ARG A 88 -9.41 -27.66 -31.54
C ARG A 88 -8.72 -27.72 -30.18
N GLN A 89 -7.47 -27.31 -30.10
CA GLN A 89 -6.78 -27.15 -28.82
C GLN A 89 -7.06 -25.77 -28.24
N THR A 90 -7.55 -25.73 -27.00
CA THR A 90 -7.71 -24.48 -26.24
C THR A 90 -6.35 -23.99 -25.79
N ALA A 91 -6.02 -22.74 -26.08
CA ALA A 91 -4.87 -22.07 -25.46
C ALA A 91 -5.24 -21.65 -24.03
N ASP A 92 -4.37 -21.95 -23.07
CA ASP A 92 -4.51 -21.48 -21.69
C ASP A 92 -4.01 -20.03 -21.58
N PHE A 93 -4.91 -19.12 -21.21
CA PHE A 93 -4.65 -17.68 -21.02
C PHE A 93 -4.01 -17.36 -19.66
N THR A 94 -4.07 -18.31 -18.72
CA THR A 94 -3.65 -18.12 -17.32
C THR A 94 -2.22 -18.56 -17.05
N ALA A 95 -1.57 -19.21 -18.04
CA ALA A 95 -0.16 -19.59 -18.01
C ALA A 95 0.76 -18.36 -18.12
N LEU A 96 0.66 -17.46 -17.14
CA LEU A 96 1.74 -16.56 -16.78
C LEU A 96 2.88 -17.44 -16.25
N GLU A 97 4.12 -17.12 -16.61
CA GLU A 97 5.29 -17.64 -15.89
C GLU A 97 4.98 -17.56 -14.38
N SER A 98 4.95 -18.71 -13.68
CA SER A 98 4.58 -18.78 -12.26
C SER A 98 5.44 -17.79 -11.47
N LYS A 99 4.83 -16.65 -11.17
CA LYS A 99 5.49 -15.52 -10.52
C LYS A 99 4.79 -15.32 -9.21
N GLY A 100 5.29 -16.01 -8.19
CA GLY A 100 4.85 -15.84 -6.82
C GLY A 100 5.05 -14.41 -6.32
N TYR A 101 4.20 -14.00 -5.38
CA TYR A 101 4.40 -12.81 -4.55
C TYR A 101 4.61 -13.23 -3.09
N GLU A 102 5.34 -12.41 -2.35
CA GLU A 102 5.49 -12.52 -0.90
C GLU A 102 5.28 -11.13 -0.31
N CYS A 103 4.18 -10.97 0.42
CA CYS A 103 3.85 -9.75 1.13
C CYS A 103 4.71 -9.64 2.39
N GLN A 104 5.27 -8.45 2.63
CA GLN A 104 6.13 -8.19 3.78
C GLN A 104 5.64 -6.97 4.53
N GLN A 105 5.66 -7.05 5.86
CA GLN A 105 5.22 -5.97 6.72
C GLN A 105 6.17 -4.76 6.62
N MET A 106 5.59 -3.57 6.49
CA MET A 106 6.27 -2.29 6.61
C MET A 106 5.53 -1.43 7.64
N ASN A 107 6.29 -0.78 8.54
CA ASN A 107 5.73 0.07 9.59
C ASN A 107 6.00 1.55 9.29
N PHE A 108 5.05 2.42 9.61
CA PHE A 108 5.14 3.86 9.41
C PHE A 108 5.01 4.59 10.75
N ASP A 109 6.14 4.82 11.42
CA ASP A 109 6.18 5.49 12.71
C ASP A 109 6.51 6.98 12.56
N PHE A 110 5.67 7.85 13.13
CA PHE A 110 5.91 9.30 13.20
C PHE A 110 5.48 9.85 14.55
N HIS A 111 6.12 10.95 14.96
CA HIS A 111 5.75 11.70 16.17
C HIS A 111 5.51 13.16 15.82
N LEU A 112 4.48 13.75 16.44
CA LEU A 112 4.16 15.17 16.30
C LEU A 112 4.45 15.86 17.63
N ARG A 113 5.22 16.95 17.59
CA ARG A 113 5.50 17.73 18.80
C ARG A 113 4.26 18.51 19.23
N TYR A 114 4.05 18.66 20.54
CA TYR A 114 2.90 19.40 21.07
C TYR A 114 2.78 20.84 20.54
N LYS A 115 3.93 21.52 20.33
CA LYS A 115 3.93 22.86 19.74
C LYS A 115 3.30 22.90 18.33
N GLN A 116 3.50 21.85 17.53
CA GLN A 116 2.93 21.76 16.18
C GLN A 116 1.43 21.47 16.24
N LEU A 117 1.00 20.59 17.14
CA LEU A 117 -0.43 20.33 17.37
C LEU A 117 -1.16 21.58 17.86
N ASP A 118 -0.57 22.33 18.79
CA ASP A 118 -1.15 23.58 19.29
C ASP A 118 -1.25 24.68 18.20
N LEU A 119 -0.35 24.67 17.21
CA LEU A 119 -0.43 25.58 16.07
C LEU A 119 -1.57 25.19 15.12
N TRP A 120 -1.74 23.90 14.85
CA TRP A 120 -2.79 23.40 13.97
C TRP A 120 -4.17 23.46 14.60
N ALA A 121 -4.27 23.39 15.93
CA ALA A 121 -5.52 23.49 16.67
C ALA A 121 -6.25 24.83 16.48
N ARG A 122 -5.57 25.87 15.96
CA ARG A 122 -6.19 27.16 15.62
C ARG A 122 -7.17 27.06 14.45
N TYR A 123 -6.99 26.10 13.55
CA TYR A 123 -7.86 25.92 12.39
C TYR A 123 -9.10 25.08 12.77
N GLN A 124 -10.21 25.32 12.06
CA GLN A 124 -11.45 24.53 12.23
C GLN A 124 -11.24 23.09 11.73
N ASP A 125 -10.50 22.92 10.63
CA ASP A 125 -10.26 21.62 9.97
C ASP A 125 -9.08 20.82 10.55
N PHE A 126 -8.92 20.84 11.88
CA PHE A 126 -7.77 20.22 12.55
C PHE A 126 -7.58 18.73 12.18
N GLN A 127 -8.66 17.95 12.22
CA GLN A 127 -8.63 16.51 11.98
C GLN A 127 -8.31 16.16 10.53
N LEU A 128 -9.02 16.80 9.58
CA LEU A 128 -8.81 16.59 8.14
C LEU A 128 -7.38 16.98 7.73
N ARG A 129 -6.86 18.07 8.29
CA ARG A 129 -5.51 18.55 7.97
C ARG A 129 -4.43 17.57 8.42
N ILE A 130 -4.56 17.00 9.62
CA ILE A 130 -3.64 15.97 10.12
C ILE A 130 -3.75 14.71 9.26
N ARG A 131 -4.97 14.21 9.06
CA ARG A 131 -5.24 13.00 8.27
C ARG A 131 -4.65 13.12 6.85
N ASN A 132 -4.99 14.19 6.13
CA ASN A 132 -4.57 14.37 4.75
C ASN A 132 -3.04 14.53 4.63
N ALA A 133 -2.38 15.15 5.61
CA ALA A 133 -0.93 15.24 5.64
C ALA A 133 -0.26 13.87 5.82
N ILE A 134 -0.80 13.01 6.70
CA ILE A 134 -0.30 11.65 6.94
C ILE A 134 -0.49 10.79 5.69
N VAL A 135 -1.71 10.77 5.14
CA VAL A 135 -2.06 9.99 3.94
C VAL A 135 -1.17 10.39 2.75
N LYS A 136 -0.97 11.69 2.53
CA LYS A 136 -0.08 12.19 1.47
C LYS A 136 1.37 11.73 1.67
N ARG A 137 1.86 11.70 2.91
CA ARG A 137 3.22 11.22 3.19
C ARG A 137 3.34 9.72 2.93
N GLN A 138 2.36 8.92 3.36
CA GLN A 138 2.32 7.48 3.10
C GLN A 138 2.33 7.20 1.59
N ALA A 139 1.51 7.90 0.81
CA ALA A 139 1.47 7.78 -0.65
C ALA A 139 2.86 8.04 -1.28
N LEU A 140 3.54 9.12 -0.88
CA LEU A 140 4.88 9.44 -1.39
C LEU A 140 5.93 8.42 -0.96
N ASP A 141 5.82 7.87 0.25
CA ASP A 141 6.72 6.83 0.74
C ASP A 141 6.54 5.50 -0.02
N PHE A 142 5.30 5.11 -0.36
CA PHE A 142 5.04 3.96 -1.22
C PHE A 142 5.71 4.11 -2.60
N ILE A 143 5.56 5.28 -3.22
CA ILE A 143 6.19 5.59 -4.51
C ILE A 143 7.71 5.52 -4.39
N MET A 144 8.29 6.15 -3.37
CA MET A 144 9.74 6.19 -3.18
C MET A 144 10.33 4.79 -2.95
N ALA A 145 9.69 3.98 -2.10
CA ALA A 145 10.12 2.61 -1.83
C ALA A 145 9.95 1.71 -3.07
N GLY A 146 8.83 1.84 -3.78
CA GLY A 146 8.53 1.06 -4.98
C GLY A 146 9.53 1.28 -6.12
N PHE A 147 9.98 2.51 -6.33
CA PHE A 147 10.94 2.82 -7.40
C PHE A 147 12.40 2.58 -7.03
N ASN A 148 12.79 2.84 -5.79
CA ASN A 148 14.20 2.85 -5.38
C ASN A 148 14.65 1.60 -4.60
N GLY A 149 13.74 0.76 -4.13
CA GLY A 149 14.10 -0.41 -3.33
C GLY A 149 14.96 -1.41 -4.11
N VAL A 150 16.16 -1.70 -3.61
CA VAL A 150 17.10 -2.67 -4.22
C VAL A 150 17.08 -4.02 -3.51
N LYS A 151 17.06 -4.01 -2.17
CA LYS A 151 17.00 -5.20 -1.33
C LYS A 151 16.34 -4.87 0.01
N ARG A 152 15.57 -5.82 0.53
CA ARG A 152 15.07 -5.77 1.90
C ARG A 152 16.18 -6.04 2.91
N ALA A 153 16.28 -5.17 3.91
CA ALA A 153 17.02 -5.42 5.14
C ALA A 153 16.07 -5.41 6.35
N PRO A 154 16.34 -6.22 7.40
CA PRO A 154 15.54 -6.22 8.62
C PRO A 154 15.60 -4.87 9.36
N THR A 155 16.72 -4.15 9.27
CA THR A 155 16.88 -2.81 9.82
C THR A 155 17.29 -1.86 8.70
N SER A 156 16.45 -0.88 8.41
CA SER A 156 16.74 0.16 7.42
C SER A 156 17.39 1.37 8.11
N ASP A 157 18.50 1.87 7.55
CA ASP A 157 19.19 3.06 8.03
C ASP A 157 18.99 4.20 7.04
N ARG A 158 18.21 5.21 7.44
CA ARG A 158 17.89 6.38 6.62
C ARG A 158 19.10 7.27 6.33
N ILE A 159 20.14 7.23 7.19
CA ILE A 159 21.35 8.04 7.04
C ILE A 159 22.25 7.41 5.97
N LYS A 160 22.38 6.08 5.99
CA LYS A 160 23.18 5.33 4.99
C LYS A 160 22.46 5.15 3.65
N SER A 161 21.15 5.34 3.60
CA SER A 161 20.34 5.22 2.39
C SER A 161 19.32 6.36 2.26
N PRO A 162 19.76 7.59 1.91
CA PRO A 162 18.88 8.76 1.83
C PRO A 162 17.74 8.66 0.79
N CYS A 163 17.82 7.71 -0.15
CA CYS A 163 16.76 7.42 -1.13
C CYS A 163 16.02 6.09 -0.87
N CYS A 164 16.07 5.54 0.35
CA CYS A 164 15.47 4.23 0.67
C CYS A 164 15.94 3.08 -0.25
N LYS A 165 17.21 3.11 -0.71
CA LYS A 165 17.80 2.06 -1.57
C LYS A 165 17.81 0.70 -0.87
N ILE A 166 18.05 0.70 0.44
CA ILE A 166 17.80 -0.41 1.35
C ILE A 166 16.39 -0.18 1.92
N SER A 167 15.41 -0.59 1.13
CA SER A 167 13.98 -0.43 1.41
C SER A 167 13.51 -1.60 2.29
N PRO A 168 12.42 -1.47 3.06
CA PRO A 168 11.79 -2.62 3.72
C PRO A 168 11.14 -3.60 2.72
N SER A 169 11.17 -3.30 1.41
CA SER A 169 10.68 -4.15 0.30
C SER A 169 11.59 -4.06 -0.95
N ALA A 170 11.58 -5.08 -1.81
CA ALA A 170 12.24 -5.02 -3.11
C ALA A 170 11.41 -4.17 -4.09
N GLY A 171 12.01 -3.13 -4.68
CA GLY A 171 11.34 -2.24 -5.62
C GLY A 171 11.29 -2.79 -7.04
N CYS A 172 10.38 -2.27 -7.86
CA CYS A 172 10.09 -2.72 -9.22
C CYS A 172 11.33 -2.78 -10.13
N LYS A 173 12.26 -1.83 -9.99
CA LYS A 173 13.50 -1.80 -10.78
C LYS A 173 14.41 -2.98 -10.45
N SER A 174 14.66 -3.23 -9.16
CA SER A 174 15.51 -4.35 -8.73
C SER A 174 14.92 -5.71 -9.10
N ILE A 175 13.59 -5.78 -9.04
CA ILE A 175 12.81 -6.91 -9.47
C ILE A 175 13.01 -7.16 -10.97
N ALA A 176 12.96 -6.12 -11.81
CA ALA A 176 13.19 -6.27 -13.25
C ALA A 176 14.64 -6.69 -13.57
N THR A 177 15.63 -6.08 -12.92
CA THR A 177 17.05 -6.38 -13.19
C THR A 177 17.47 -7.78 -12.74
N LYS A 178 16.95 -8.30 -11.60
CA LYS A 178 17.20 -9.69 -11.18
C LYS A 178 16.45 -10.73 -12.00
N ARG A 179 15.50 -10.30 -12.83
CA ARG A 179 14.61 -11.15 -13.64
C ARG A 179 14.96 -11.15 -15.13
N GLN A 180 15.98 -10.41 -15.56
CA GLN A 180 16.49 -10.53 -16.92
C GLN A 180 17.27 -11.85 -17.04
N PRO A 181 16.87 -12.77 -17.94
CA PRO A 181 17.68 -13.94 -18.24
C PRO A 181 19.02 -13.49 -18.84
N ALA A 182 20.09 -14.18 -18.45
CA ALA A 182 21.36 -14.12 -19.19
C ALA A 182 21.18 -14.74 -20.59
#